data_AF-A0A848VFA2-F1
#
_entry.id   AF-A0A848VFA2-F1
#
_cell.length_a   1.000
_cell.length_b   1.000
_cell.length_c   1.000
_cell.angle_alpha   90.00
_cell.angle_beta   90.00
_cell.angle_gamma   90.00
#
_symmetry.space_group_name_H-M   'P 1'
#
loop_
_entity.id
_entity.type
_entity.pdbx_description
1 polymer ?
#
loop_
_entity_poly.entity_id
_entity_poly.type
_entity_poly.pdbx_seq_one_letter_code
_entity_poly.pdbx_strand_id
1 'polypeptide(L)'
;AQWSNAPVVVGAKEIDLPPAEVAFLEQVCEIVEDQMADPDFGVDQLAESLAMGRRQLLRKLRALVDETPGDLIRRIRLERAAQLLEAGGTSVKEVADLTGFASGPYFSRAFKQRYGVAPSRYEG
;
A
#
# COMPACT_ATOMS: atom_id res chain seq x y z
N ALA A 1 -13.20 3.06 8.09
CA ALA A 1 -12.44 2.67 9.30
C ALA A 1 -12.19 1.16 9.26
N GLN A 2 -11.25 0.71 8.43
CA GLN A 2 -10.98 -0.72 8.17
C GLN A 2 -9.56 -1.14 8.58
N TRP A 3 -8.90 -0.33 9.43
CA TRP A 3 -7.58 -0.60 10.02
C TRP A 3 -7.65 -0.87 11.52
N SER A 4 -8.83 -0.76 12.14
CA SER A 4 -8.99 -0.84 13.59
C SER A 4 -8.92 -2.25 14.18
N ASN A 5 -8.59 -3.31 13.42
CA ASN A 5 -8.44 -4.65 13.98
C ASN A 5 -7.49 -5.60 13.21
N ALA A 6 -6.73 -5.11 12.23
CA ALA A 6 -5.63 -5.89 11.66
C ALA A 6 -4.33 -5.35 12.27
N PRO A 7 -3.49 -6.19 12.92
CA PRO A 7 -2.18 -5.73 13.33
C PRO A 7 -1.47 -5.16 12.10
N VAL A 8 -0.85 -3.99 12.23
CA VAL A 8 0.09 -3.48 11.24
C VAL A 8 1.27 -4.45 11.23
N VAL A 9 1.16 -5.52 10.44
CA VAL A 9 2.19 -6.57 10.36
C VAL A 9 3.32 -6.04 9.49
N VAL A 10 4.23 -5.33 10.15
CA VAL A 10 5.56 -5.02 9.63
C VAL A 10 6.50 -6.06 10.20
N GLY A 11 6.77 -7.11 9.42
CA GLY A 11 7.85 -8.08 9.66
C GLY A 11 7.99 -8.65 11.08
N ALA A 12 7.19 -9.68 11.41
CA ALA A 12 7.51 -10.71 12.43
C ALA A 12 7.95 -10.30 13.86
N LYS A 13 7.84 -9.03 14.28
CA LYS A 13 8.01 -8.62 15.68
C LYS A 13 6.95 -7.60 16.06
N GLU A 14 6.28 -7.80 17.20
CA GLU A 14 5.52 -6.74 17.86
C GLU A 14 6.47 -5.57 18.15
N ILE A 15 6.36 -4.49 17.38
CA ILE A 15 7.10 -3.27 17.63
C ILE A 15 6.23 -2.41 18.55
N ASP A 16 6.71 -2.16 19.77
CA ASP A 16 6.17 -1.13 20.66
C ASP A 16 6.54 0.25 20.09
N LEU A 17 5.78 0.68 19.08
CA LEU A 17 5.95 2.01 18.49
C LEU A 17 5.28 3.06 19.40
N PRO A 18 5.93 4.22 19.62
CA PRO A 18 5.28 5.32 20.30
C PRO A 18 3.96 5.71 19.60
N PRO A 19 2.93 6.15 20.34
CA PRO A 19 1.62 6.50 19.75
C PRO A 19 1.70 7.49 18.58
N ALA A 20 2.65 8.43 18.62
CA ALA A 20 2.87 9.39 17.54
C ALA A 20 3.35 8.74 16.23
N GLU A 21 4.11 7.64 16.31
CA GLU A 21 4.57 6.90 15.13
C GLU A 21 3.50 5.98 14.58
N VAL A 22 2.66 5.41 15.46
CA VAL A 22 1.45 4.68 15.04
C VAL A 22 0.52 5.63 14.27
N ALA A 23 0.18 6.78 14.85
CA ALA A 23 -0.69 7.77 14.21
C ALA A 23 -0.11 8.28 12.87
N PHE A 24 1.21 8.42 12.77
CA PHE A 24 1.86 8.78 11.52
C PHE A 24 1.68 7.70 10.44
N LEU A 25 1.87 6.42 10.79
CA LEU A 25 1.68 5.32 9.84
C LEU A 25 0.21 5.16 9.44
N GLU A 26 -0.71 5.32 10.38
CA GLU A 26 -2.16 5.35 10.10
C GLU A 26 -2.49 6.46 9.11
N GLN A 27 -2.00 7.68 9.33
CA GLN A 27 -2.19 8.81 8.42
C GLN A 27 -1.62 8.53 7.02
N VAL A 28 -0.43 7.90 6.93
CA VAL A 28 0.13 7.49 5.63
C VAL A 28 -0.80 6.51 4.92
N CYS A 29 -1.30 5.49 5.62
CA CYS A 29 -2.24 4.53 5.04
C CYS A 29 -3.52 5.21 4.56
N GLU A 30 -4.14 6.07 5.38
CA GLU A 30 -5.36 6.80 5.03
C GLU A 30 -5.18 7.63 3.77
N ILE A 31 -4.09 8.40 3.65
CA ILE A 31 -3.82 9.21 2.46
C ILE A 31 -3.66 8.32 1.21
N VAL A 32 -2.98 7.19 1.33
CA VAL A 32 -2.79 6.26 0.20
C VAL A 32 -4.11 5.61 -0.20
N GLU A 33 -4.98 5.28 0.76
CA GLU A 33 -6.31 4.73 0.49
C GLU A 33 -7.24 5.75 -0.16
N ASP A 34 -7.22 7.00 0.29
CA ASP A 34 -8.03 8.08 -0.28
C ASP A 34 -7.62 8.40 -1.73
N GLN A 35 -6.35 8.20 -2.08
CA GLN A 35 -5.78 8.42 -3.41
C GLN A 35 -5.51 7.11 -4.18
N MET A 36 -6.12 6.00 -3.74
CA MET A 36 -5.81 4.64 -4.20
C MET A 36 -5.94 4.46 -5.71
N ALA A 37 -7.03 4.98 -6.28
CA ALA A 37 -7.38 4.81 -7.70
C ALA A 37 -6.62 5.75 -8.64
N ASP A 38 -5.89 6.74 -8.11
CA ASP A 38 -5.13 7.68 -8.92
C ASP A 38 -3.79 7.06 -9.37
N PRO A 39 -3.59 6.76 -10.67
CA PRO A 39 -2.33 6.21 -11.16
C PRO A 39 -1.14 7.17 -11.04
N ASP A 40 -1.40 8.48 -10.96
CA ASP A 40 -0.36 9.52 -10.86
C ASP A 40 0.01 9.82 -9.40
N PHE A 41 -0.76 9.32 -8.42
CA PHE A 41 -0.42 9.43 -7.02
C PHE A 41 0.83 8.59 -6.68
N GLY A 42 1.86 9.27 -6.16
CA GLY A 42 3.14 8.67 -5.82
C GLY A 42 3.85 9.41 -4.67
N VAL A 43 5.17 9.24 -4.62
CA VAL A 43 6.00 9.73 -3.49
C VAL A 43 5.97 11.25 -3.33
N ASP A 44 5.79 12.00 -4.43
CA ASP A 44 5.65 13.46 -4.36
C ASP A 44 4.36 13.86 -3.64
N GLN A 45 3.24 13.31 -4.13
CA GLN A 45 1.90 13.63 -3.63
C GLN A 45 1.77 13.22 -2.17
N LEU A 46 2.25 12.02 -1.79
CA LEU A 46 2.26 11.59 -0.40
C LEU A 46 3.08 12.53 0.50
N ALA A 47 4.25 12.97 0.04
CA ALA A 47 5.10 13.89 0.81
C ALA A 47 4.42 15.26 0.99
N GLU A 48 3.78 15.77 -0.06
CA GLU A 48 2.99 17.00 -0.02
C GLU A 48 1.80 16.90 0.94
N SER A 49 1.01 15.82 0.87
CA SER A 49 -0.13 15.58 1.77
C SER A 49 0.27 15.49 3.25
N LEU A 50 1.51 15.07 3.53
CA LEU A 50 2.06 15.00 4.88
C LEU A 50 2.79 16.29 5.31
N ALA A 51 2.87 17.31 4.44
CA ALA A 51 3.69 18.50 4.63
C ALA A 51 5.17 18.18 4.93
N MET A 52 5.71 17.15 4.28
CA MET A 52 7.07 16.66 4.46
C MET A 52 7.90 16.77 3.18
N GLY A 53 9.21 16.94 3.33
CA GLY A 53 10.13 16.75 2.21
C GLY A 53 10.33 15.25 1.89
N ARG A 54 10.49 14.89 0.62
CA ARG A 54 10.75 13.50 0.17
C ARG A 54 11.84 12.77 0.97
N ARG A 55 12.96 13.44 1.24
CA ARG A 55 14.08 12.86 2.02
C ARG A 55 13.70 12.59 3.48
N GLN A 56 12.89 13.46 4.07
CA GLN A 56 12.40 13.30 5.44
C GLN A 56 11.43 12.12 5.51
N LEU A 57 10.48 12.04 4.57
CA LEU A 57 9.53 10.94 4.47
C LEU A 57 10.25 9.59 4.29
N LEU A 58 11.21 9.52 3.35
CA LEU A 58 12.03 8.32 3.14
C LEU A 58 12.76 7.89 4.41
N ARG A 59 13.46 8.82 5.07
CA ARG A 59 14.21 8.51 6.30
C ARG A 59 13.27 8.02 7.41
N LYS A 60 12.11 8.65 7.56
CA LYS A 60 11.12 8.30 8.58
C LYS A 60 10.55 6.90 8.33
N LEU A 61 10.09 6.61 7.11
CA LEU A 61 9.55 5.29 6.78
C LEU A 61 10.60 4.18 6.86
N ARG A 62 11.85 4.44 6.45
CA ARG A 62 12.94 3.47 6.64
C ARG A 62 13.22 3.17 8.10
N ALA A 63 13.18 4.18 8.96
CA ALA A 63 13.39 3.99 10.40
C ALA A 63 12.25 3.23 11.09
N LEU A 64 11.01 3.42 10.62
CA LEU A 64 9.82 2.83 11.25
C LEU A 64 9.49 1.44 10.71
N VAL A 65 9.59 1.24 9.41
CA VAL A 65 9.06 0.03 8.73
C VAL A 65 10.01 -0.58 7.71
N ASP A 66 11.24 -0.09 7.61
CA ASP A 66 12.26 -0.51 6.63
C ASP A 66 11.76 -0.56 5.16
N GLU A 67 10.84 0.34 4.81
CA GLU A 67 10.32 0.47 3.45
C GLU A 67 10.59 1.88 2.91
N THR A 68 10.73 1.99 1.58
CA THR A 68 10.67 3.30 0.92
C THR A 68 9.20 3.76 0.80
N PRO A 69 8.93 5.06 0.62
CA PRO A 69 7.56 5.53 0.42
C PRO A 69 6.90 4.88 -0.81
N GLY A 70 7.66 4.68 -1.90
CA GLY A 70 7.14 4.03 -3.10
C GLY A 70 6.84 2.54 -2.90
N ASP A 71 7.66 1.85 -2.11
CA ASP A 71 7.39 0.46 -1.74
C ASP A 71 6.14 0.32 -0.89
N LEU A 72 5.96 1.23 0.08
CA LEU A 72 4.79 1.26 0.95
C LEU A 72 3.49 1.54 0.18
N ILE A 73 3.48 2.55 -0.71
CA ILE A 73 2.33 2.84 -1.59
C ILE A 73 1.96 1.61 -2.41
N ARG A 74 2.97 0.99 -3.06
CA ARG A 74 2.75 -0.23 -3.86
C ARG A 74 2.25 -1.39 -3.01
N ARG A 75 2.76 -1.55 -1.79
CA ARG A 75 2.33 -2.61 -0.87
C ARG A 75 0.85 -2.45 -0.52
N ILE A 76 0.43 -1.26 -0.10
CA ILE A 76 -0.97 -0.95 0.25
C ILE A 76 -1.88 -1.20 -0.96
N ARG A 77 -1.49 -0.75 -2.16
CA ARG A 77 -2.24 -1.03 -3.41
C ARG A 77 -2.40 -2.52 -3.68
N LEU A 78 -1.34 -3.30 -3.50
CA LEU A 78 -1.37 -4.76 -3.69
C LEU A 78 -2.18 -5.49 -2.62
N GLU A 79 -2.17 -5.02 -1.38
CA GLU A 79 -3.02 -5.54 -0.29
C GLU A 79 -4.49 -5.31 -0.61
N ARG A 80 -4.85 -4.10 -1.08
CA ARG A 80 -6.21 -3.81 -1.52
C ARG A 80 -6.62 -4.64 -2.73
N ALA A 81 -5.71 -4.84 -3.68
CA ALA A 81 -5.97 -5.67 -4.86
C ALA A 81 -6.25 -7.13 -4.49
N ALA A 82 -5.51 -7.69 -3.51
CA ALA A 82 -5.73 -9.04 -3.02
C ALA A 82 -7.14 -9.19 -2.42
N GLN A 83 -7.55 -8.24 -1.57
CA GLN A 83 -8.90 -8.22 -0.98
C GLN A 83 -10.01 -8.18 -2.05
N LEU A 84 -9.84 -7.39 -3.11
CA LEU A 84 -10.81 -7.29 -4.20
C LEU A 84 -10.88 -8.58 -5.03
N LEU A 85 -9.75 -9.25 -5.24
CA LEU A 85 -9.70 -10.52 -5.96
C LEU A 85 -10.32 -11.65 -5.12
N GLU A 86 -10.03 -11.71 -3.82
CA GLU A 86 -10.62 -12.65 -2.85
C GLU A 86 -12.13 -12.51 -2.74
N ALA A 87 -12.63 -11.27 -2.70
CA ALA A 87 -14.06 -11.00 -2.68
C ALA A 87 -14.77 -11.47 -3.97
N GLY A 88 -14.03 -11.59 -5.07
CA GLY A 88 -14.55 -11.97 -6.38
C GLY A 88 -15.42 -10.88 -7.02
N GLY A 89 -16.01 -11.20 -8.18
CA GLY A 89 -16.94 -10.32 -8.89
C GLY A 89 -16.31 -9.11 -9.61
N THR A 90 -15.01 -8.86 -9.41
CA THR A 90 -14.24 -7.80 -10.09
C THR A 90 -13.18 -8.43 -10.98
N SER A 91 -13.08 -7.99 -12.25
CA SER A 91 -12.07 -8.52 -13.16
C SER A 91 -10.67 -8.06 -12.77
N VAL A 92 -9.63 -8.84 -13.15
CA VAL A 92 -8.22 -8.47 -12.92
C VAL A 92 -7.88 -7.08 -13.47
N LYS A 93 -8.51 -6.68 -14.58
CA LYS A 93 -8.34 -5.35 -15.17
C LYS A 93 -8.94 -4.27 -14.28
N GLU A 94 -10.20 -4.43 -13.87
CA GLU A 94 -10.87 -3.48 -12.98
C GLU A 94 -10.16 -3.37 -11.62
N VAL A 95 -9.64 -4.48 -11.08
CA VAL A 95 -8.84 -4.44 -9.85
C VAL A 95 -7.59 -3.57 -10.04
N ALA A 96 -6.88 -3.70 -11.17
CA ALA A 96 -5.71 -2.87 -11.45
C ALA A 96 -6.08 -1.38 -11.53
N ASP A 97 -7.20 -1.06 -12.19
CA ASP A 97 -7.70 0.31 -12.33
C ASP A 97 -8.12 0.89 -10.96
N LEU A 98 -8.88 0.13 -10.16
CA LEU A 98 -9.34 0.52 -8.82
C LEU A 98 -8.20 0.68 -7.80
N THR A 99 -7.04 0.07 -8.06
CA THR A 99 -5.85 0.14 -7.20
C THR A 99 -4.73 1.00 -7.78
N GLY A 100 -5.05 1.84 -8.77
CA GLY A 100 -4.15 2.88 -9.27
C GLY A 100 -2.90 2.33 -9.98
N PHE A 101 -2.98 1.14 -10.58
CA PHE A 101 -1.90 0.62 -11.41
C PHE A 101 -2.08 1.12 -12.85
N ALA A 102 -1.17 1.99 -13.30
CA ALA A 102 -1.19 2.55 -14.66
C ALA A 102 -1.06 1.50 -15.79
N SER A 103 -0.64 0.26 -15.50
CA SER A 103 -0.65 -0.79 -16.50
C SER A 103 -0.86 -2.20 -15.91
N GLY A 104 -1.68 -2.99 -16.61
CA GLY A 104 -1.96 -4.38 -16.27
C GLY A 104 -0.72 -5.30 -16.22
N PRO A 105 0.27 -5.18 -17.13
CA PRO A 105 1.51 -5.96 -17.05
C PRO A 105 2.34 -5.65 -15.80
N TYR A 106 2.44 -4.37 -15.41
CA TYR A 106 3.14 -3.98 -14.19
C TYR A 106 2.40 -4.49 -12.96
N PHE A 107 1.07 -4.31 -12.90
CA PHE A 107 0.22 -4.86 -11.84
C PHE A 107 0.44 -6.36 -11.68
N SER A 108 0.29 -7.13 -12.76
CA SER A 108 0.40 -8.60 -12.73
C SER A 108 1.78 -9.06 -12.26
N ARG A 109 2.85 -8.36 -12.67
CA ARG A 109 4.22 -8.65 -12.23
C ARG A 109 4.41 -8.35 -10.74
N ALA A 110 3.98 -7.17 -10.30
CA ALA A 110 4.10 -6.74 -8.91
C ALA A 110 3.28 -7.65 -7.97
N PHE A 111 2.05 -7.99 -8.36
CA PHE A 111 1.17 -8.89 -7.65
C PHE A 111 1.79 -10.29 -7.51
N LYS A 112 2.25 -10.87 -8.62
CA LYS A 112 2.92 -12.18 -8.60
C LYS A 112 4.21 -12.17 -7.78
N GLN A 113 4.97 -11.07 -7.79
CA GLN A 113 6.17 -10.95 -6.97
C GLN A 113 5.83 -10.97 -5.47
N ARG A 114 4.72 -10.37 -5.06
CA ARG A 114 4.29 -10.32 -3.64
C ARG A 114 3.62 -11.62 -3.18
N TYR A 115 2.70 -12.17 -3.98
CA TYR A 115 1.83 -13.28 -3.57
C TYR A 115 2.21 -14.63 -4.20
N GLY A 116 3.24 -14.69 -5.05
CA GLY A 116 3.72 -15.92 -5.68
C GLY A 116 2.85 -16.45 -6.84
N VAL A 117 1.61 -15.98 -6.97
CA VAL A 117 0.66 -16.39 -8.02
C VAL A 117 0.19 -15.21 -8.87
N ALA A 118 -0.27 -15.50 -10.08
CA ALA A 118 -0.86 -14.45 -10.94
C ALA A 118 -2.19 -13.97 -10.35
N PRO A 119 -2.56 -12.69 -10.53
CA PRO A 119 -3.82 -12.16 -9.98
C PRO A 119 -5.06 -12.89 -10.52
N SER A 120 -5.01 -13.42 -11.75
CA SER A 120 -6.11 -14.22 -12.32
C SER A 120 -6.28 -15.62 -11.70
N ARG A 121 -5.35 -16.04 -10.83
CA ARG A 121 -5.36 -17.34 -10.15
C ARG A 121 -5.34 -17.18 -8.62
N TYR A 122 -5.56 -15.97 -8.13
CA TYR A 122 -5.53 -15.68 -6.70
C TYR A 122 -6.92 -15.95 -6.10
N GLU A 123 -6.97 -16.74 -5.03
CA GLU A 123 -8.22 -17.17 -4.38
C GLU A 123 -8.26 -16.86 -2.86
N GLY A 124 -7.20 -16.24 -2.30
CA GLY A 124 -7.03 -16.01 -0.86
C GLY A 124 -6.17 -17.04 -0.16
#